data_AF-A0A923EFG0-F1
#
_entry.id   AF-A0A923EFG0-F1
#
_cell.length_a   1.000
_cell.length_b   1.000
_cell.length_c   1.000
_cell.angle_alpha   90.00
_cell.angle_beta   90.00
_cell.angle_gamma   90.00
#
_symmetry.space_group_name_H-M   'P 1'
#
loop_
_entity.id
_entity.type
_entity.pdbx_description
1 polymer ?
#
loop_
_entity_poly.entity_id
_entity_poly.type
_entity_poly.pdbx_seq_one_letter_code
_entity_poly.pdbx_strand_id
1 'polypeptide(L)'
;MTVLQANLLWVVKRFPDHKANLLQLSRENRNFKIICDDYRRCSEALKKWRQSASETASARSQEYADLLQELELEIIELLNETDEKKFPRGMDRPG
;
A
#
# COMPACT_ATOMS: atom_id res chain seq x y z
N MET A 1 -4.69 22.04 3.25
CA MET A 1 -5.87 21.18 3.45
C MET A 1 -5.53 19.78 2.97
N THR A 2 -5.15 18.87 3.87
CA THR A 2 -4.80 17.49 3.50
C THR A 2 -6.11 16.72 3.32
N VAL A 3 -6.58 16.64 2.07
CA VAL A 3 -7.62 15.67 1.70
C VAL A 3 -7.10 14.31 2.16
N LEU A 4 -7.74 13.73 3.18
CA LEU A 4 -7.58 12.31 3.51
C LEU A 4 -7.92 11.56 2.23
N GLN A 5 -6.88 11.16 1.50
CA GLN A 5 -7.01 10.46 0.24
C GLN A 5 -7.85 9.22 0.54
N ALA A 6 -8.99 9.03 -0.14
CA ALA A 6 -9.82 7.85 0.04
C ALA A 6 -8.98 6.56 -0.07
N ASN A 7 -7.94 6.63 -0.88
CA ASN A 7 -6.87 5.67 -1.09
C ASN A 7 -6.22 5.18 0.22
N LEU A 8 -5.92 6.09 1.15
CA LEU A 8 -5.34 5.75 2.46
C LEU A 8 -6.33 4.98 3.33
N LEU A 9 -7.62 5.28 3.25
CA LEU A 9 -8.65 4.57 4.03
C LEU A 9 -8.75 3.10 3.63
N TRP A 10 -8.47 2.75 2.38
CA TRP A 10 -8.43 1.36 1.93
C TRP A 10 -7.29 0.60 2.59
N VAL A 11 -6.09 1.18 2.60
CA VAL A 11 -4.92 0.58 3.24
C VAL A 11 -5.09 0.51 4.75
N VAL A 12 -5.62 1.55 5.39
CA VAL A 12 -5.92 1.57 6.83
C VAL A 12 -6.97 0.52 7.22
N LYS A 13 -7.96 0.25 6.37
CA LYS A 13 -8.92 -0.84 6.61
C LYS A 13 -8.26 -2.21 6.55
N ARG A 14 -7.23 -2.36 5.71
CA ARG A 14 -6.46 -3.60 5.57
C ARG A 14 -5.51 -3.83 6.75
N PHE A 15 -4.89 -2.75 7.24
CA PHE A 15 -3.94 -2.77 8.35
C PHE A 15 -4.41 -1.82 9.48
N PRO A 16 -5.46 -2.20 10.23
CA PRO A 16 -6.00 -1.36 11.29
C PRO A 16 -4.99 -1.12 12.43
N ASP A 17 -4.11 -2.09 12.69
CA ASP A 17 -3.09 -2.04 13.74
C ASP A 17 -2.04 -0.93 13.47
N HIS A 18 -1.66 -0.77 12.20
CA HIS A 18 -0.65 0.22 11.79
C HIS A 18 -1.24 1.58 11.37
N LYS A 19 -2.50 1.88 11.69
CA LYS A 19 -3.19 3.10 11.24
C LYS A 19 -2.42 4.39 11.53
N ALA A 20 -1.81 4.51 12.72
CA ALA A 20 -1.05 5.70 13.09
C ALA A 20 0.22 5.85 12.23
N ASN A 21 0.94 4.74 12.02
CA ASN A 21 2.14 4.72 11.16
C ASN A 21 1.76 5.01 9.70
N LEU A 22 0.68 4.43 9.18
CA LEU A 22 0.17 4.71 7.83
C LEU A 22 -0.19 6.20 7.64
N LEU A 23 -0.85 6.81 8.63
CA LEU A 23 -1.18 8.25 8.60
C LEU A 23 0.07 9.12 8.60
N GLN A 24 1.06 8.77 9.42
CA GLN A 24 2.34 9.47 9.49
C GLN A 24 3.13 9.32 8.19
N LEU A 25 3.27 8.09 7.68
CA LEU A 25 3.91 7.77 6.42
C LEU A 25 3.26 8.50 5.25
N SER A 26 1.92 8.61 5.26
CA SER A 26 1.19 9.40 4.26
C SER A 26 1.49 10.89 4.32
N ARG A 27 2.05 11.42 5.40
CA ARG A 27 2.44 12.84 5.47
C ARG A 27 3.90 13.04 5.07
N GLU A 28 4.76 12.12 5.49
CA GLU A 28 6.21 12.23 5.35
C GLU A 28 6.73 11.64 4.03
N ASN A 29 6.09 10.58 3.51
CA ASN A 29 6.58 9.84 2.36
C ASN A 29 5.63 10.02 1.15
N ARG A 30 6.14 10.72 0.12
CA ARG A 30 5.39 10.92 -1.14
C ARG A 30 5.24 9.62 -1.93
N ASN A 31 6.23 8.72 -1.86
CA ASN A 31 6.17 7.42 -2.55
C ASN A 31 5.00 6.59 -2.05
N PHE A 32 4.80 6.56 -0.73
CA PHE A 32 3.68 5.87 -0.13
C PHE A 32 2.31 6.39 -0.60
N LYS A 33 2.16 7.70 -0.85
CA LYS A 33 0.92 8.26 -1.42
C LYS A 33 0.66 7.74 -2.83
N ILE A 34 1.71 7.57 -3.64
CA ILE A 34 1.63 7.07 -5.00
C ILE A 34 1.18 5.61 -4.95
N ILE A 35 1.84 4.78 -4.14
CA ILE A 35 1.48 3.37 -3.92
C ILE A 35 0.02 3.23 -3.47
N CYS A 36 -0.46 4.07 -2.54
CA CYS A 36 -1.87 4.07 -2.13
C CYS A 36 -2.83 4.39 -3.29
N ASP A 37 -2.47 5.35 -4.15
CA ASP A 37 -3.28 5.73 -5.32
C ASP A 37 -3.30 4.61 -6.35
N ASP A 38 -2.15 3.99 -6.64
CA ASP A 38 -2.03 2.84 -7.52
C ASP A 38 -2.81 1.63 -6.99
N TYR A 39 -2.73 1.36 -5.68
CA TYR A 39 -3.51 0.29 -5.04
C TYR A 39 -5.01 0.48 -5.26
N ARG A 40 -5.51 1.70 -5.06
CA ARG A 40 -6.92 2.00 -5.31
C ARG A 40 -7.27 1.80 -6.78
N ARG A 41 -6.49 2.36 -7.71
CA ARG A 41 -6.75 2.26 -9.16
C ARG A 41 -6.77 0.80 -9.61
N CYS A 42 -5.82 0.00 -9.12
CA CYS A 42 -5.74 -1.43 -9.42
C CYS A 42 -6.91 -2.20 -8.82
N SER A 43 -7.35 -1.85 -7.60
CA SER A 43 -8.54 -2.47 -6.98
C SER A 43 -9.83 -2.14 -7.74
N GLU A 44 -9.99 -0.89 -8.18
CA GLU A 44 -11.12 -0.49 -9.02
C GLU A 44 -11.09 -1.15 -10.40
N ALA A 45 -9.90 -1.23 -11.03
CA ALA A 45 -9.71 -1.93 -12.28
C ALA A 45 -10.02 -3.42 -12.14
N LEU A 46 -9.50 -4.08 -11.11
CA LEU A 46 -9.78 -5.48 -10.79
C LEU A 46 -11.28 -5.73 -10.63
N LYS A 47 -11.98 -4.86 -9.90
CA LYS A 47 -13.44 -4.97 -9.74
C LYS A 47 -14.17 -4.86 -11.08
N LYS A 48 -13.74 -3.95 -11.97
CA LYS A 48 -14.30 -3.82 -13.33
C LYS A 48 -14.02 -5.06 -14.17
N TRP A 49 -12.80 -5.61 -14.11
CA TRP A 49 -12.44 -6.82 -14.83
C TRP A 49 -13.25 -8.02 -14.34
N ARG A 50 -13.39 -8.22 -13.02
CA ARG A 50 -14.19 -9.32 -12.46
C ARG A 50 -15.69 -9.23 -12.80
N GLN A 51 -16.19 -8.04 -13.10
CA GLN A 51 -17.58 -7.83 -13.56
C GLN A 51 -17.71 -7.92 -15.09
N SER A 52 -16.60 -7.89 -15.83
CA SER A 52 -16.59 -7.96 -17.28
C SER A 52 -16.67 -9.42 -17.73
N ALA A 53 -17.50 -9.69 -18.74
CA ALA A 53 -17.61 -11.01 -19.37
C ALA A 53 -16.56 -11.23 -20.48
N SER A 54 -15.52 -10.39 -20.54
CA SER A 54 -14.45 -10.52 -21.53
C SER A 54 -13.65 -11.80 -21.30
N GLU A 55 -13.26 -12.49 -22.37
CA GLU A 55 -12.39 -13.67 -22.31
C GLU A 55 -11.05 -13.36 -21.63
N THR A 56 -10.56 -12.12 -21.80
CA THR A 56 -9.35 -11.59 -21.16
C THR A 56 -9.56 -11.13 -19.73
N ALA A 57 -10.80 -11.04 -19.25
CA ALA A 57 -11.12 -10.54 -17.91
C ALA A 57 -10.48 -11.41 -16.82
N SER A 58 -10.47 -12.73 -17.00
CA SER A 58 -9.86 -13.65 -16.02
C SER A 58 -8.35 -13.41 -15.94
N ALA A 59 -7.65 -13.37 -17.08
CA ALA A 59 -6.20 -13.13 -17.12
C ALA A 59 -5.83 -11.76 -16.56
N ARG A 60 -6.51 -10.69 -16.99
CA ARG A 60 -6.32 -9.33 -16.47
C ARG A 60 -6.61 -9.27 -14.97
N SER A 61 -7.68 -9.91 -14.51
CA SER A 61 -8.01 -9.93 -13.08
C SER A 61 -6.94 -10.61 -12.23
N GLN A 62 -6.31 -11.66 -12.76
CA GLN A 62 -5.17 -12.30 -12.10
C GLN A 62 -3.98 -11.33 -12.03
N GLU A 63 -3.60 -10.70 -13.14
CA GLU A 63 -2.49 -9.75 -13.19
C GLU A 63 -2.69 -8.56 -12.23
N TYR A 64 -3.89 -7.98 -12.20
CA TYR A 64 -4.20 -6.91 -11.25
C TYR A 64 -4.22 -7.39 -9.80
N ALA A 65 -4.55 -8.66 -9.54
CA ALA A 65 -4.51 -9.23 -8.19
C ALA A 65 -3.07 -9.46 -7.71
N ASP A 66 -2.17 -9.93 -8.58
CA ASP A 66 -0.74 -10.01 -8.30
C ASP A 66 -0.15 -8.63 -8.03
N LEU A 67 -0.45 -7.65 -8.89
CA LEU A 67 0.05 -6.28 -8.72
C LEU A 67 -0.44 -5.64 -7.40
N LEU A 68 -1.68 -5.95 -6.97
CA LEU A 68 -2.17 -5.51 -5.66
C LEU A 68 -1.40 -6.13 -4.50
N GLN A 69 -0.98 -7.40 -4.61
CA GLN A 69 -0.15 -8.04 -3.58
C GLN A 69 1.24 -7.41 -3.52
N GLU A 70 1.86 -7.10 -4.67
CA GLU A 70 3.14 -6.39 -4.71
C GLU A 70 3.05 -5.03 -4.01
N LEU A 71 1.98 -4.27 -4.29
CA LEU A 71 1.73 -2.99 -3.62
C LEU A 71 1.49 -3.16 -2.10
N GLU A 72 0.82 -4.22 -1.67
CA GLU A 72 0.67 -4.52 -0.23
C GLU A 72 2.02 -4.83 0.43
N LEU A 73 2.91 -5.56 -0.25
CA LEU A 73 4.26 -5.85 0.25
C LEU A 73 5.09 -4.57 0.39
N GLU A 74 5.08 -3.68 -0.61
CA GLU A 74 5.77 -2.40 -0.50
C GLU A 74 5.23 -1.53 0.65
N ILE A 75 3.91 -1.55 0.88
CA ILE A 75 3.30 -0.86 2.03
C ILE A 75 3.82 -1.43 3.35
N ILE A 76 3.89 -2.75 3.48
CA ILE A 76 4.39 -3.42 4.69
C ILE A 76 5.87 -3.12 4.90
N GLU A 77 6.67 -3.09 3.84
CA GLU A 77 8.10 -2.75 3.90
C GLU A 77 8.29 -1.32 4.43
N LEU A 78 7.56 -0.34 3.88
CA LEU A 78 7.59 1.04 4.35
C LEU A 78 7.12 1.20 5.81
N LEU A 79 6.16 0.36 6.23
CA LEU A 79 5.72 0.32 7.62
C LEU A 79 6.79 -0.21 8.57
N ASN A 80 7.48 -1.29 8.17
CA ASN A 80 8.61 -1.84 8.92
C ASN A 80 9.76 -0.82 9.02
N GLU A 81 10.09 -0.14 7.92
CA GLU A 81 11.13 0.92 7.95
C GLU A 81 10.77 2.06 8.93
N THR A 82 9.48 2.35 9.11
CA THR A 82 9.02 3.40 10.03
C THR A 82 9.10 2.95 11.48
N ASP A 83 8.90 1.66 11.73
CA ASP A 83 9.12 1.05 13.04
C ASP A 83 10.62 1.00 13.37
N GLU A 84 11.47 0.60 12.42
CA GLU A 84 12.93 0.57 12.59
C GLU A 84 13.53 1.97 12.80
N LYS A 85 12.97 3.01 12.17
CA LYS A 85 13.36 4.39 12.45
C LYS A 85 12.99 4.84 13.87
N LYS A 86 11.98 4.24 14.50
CA LYS A 86 11.63 4.50 15.92
C LYS A 86 12.54 3.75 16.89
N PHE A 87 13.10 2.61 16.49
CA PHE A 87 14.05 1.83 17.27
C PHE A 87 15.24 1.41 16.41
N PRO A 88 16.26 2.28 16.24
CA PRO A 88 17.47 1.87 15.55
C PRO A 88 18.10 0.72 16.32
N ARG A 89 17.92 -0.51 15.83
CA ARG A 89 18.63 -1.67 16.34
C ARG A 89 20.11 -1.46 16.03
N GLY A 90 20.83 -1.06 17.08
CA GLY A 90 22.28 -1.19 17.24
C GLY A 90 23.08 -1.03 15.97
N MET A 91 23.50 0.20 15.68
CA MET A 91 24.78 0.38 15.02
C MET A 91 25.84 0.00 16.07
N ASP A 92 26.12 -1.31 16.18
CA ASP A 92 27.28 -1.80 16.91
C ASP A 92 28.52 -1.29 16.14
N ARG A 93 29.09 -0.19 16.63
CA ARG A 93 30.54 -0.01 16.57
C ARG A 93 31.10 -0.88 17.70
N PRO A 94 32.14 -1.69 17.47
CA PRO A 94 33.46 -1.11 17.18
C PRO A 94 34.41 -1.94 16.27
N GLY A 95 35.37 -1.22 15.69
CA GLY A 95 36.60 -1.70 15.07
C GLY A 95 37.53 -0.53 14.82
#